data_AF-A0A9E5N9K5-F1
#
_entry.id   AF-A0A9E5N9K5-F1
#
_cell.length_a   1.000
_cell.length_b   1.000
_cell.length_c   1.000
_cell.angle_alpha   90.00
_cell.angle_beta   90.00
_cell.angle_gamma   90.00
#
_symmetry.space_group_name_H-M   'P 1'
#
loop_
_entity.id
_entity.type
_entity.pdbx_description
1 polymer ?
#
loop_
_entity_poly.entity_id
_entity_poly.type
_entity_poly.pdbx_seq_one_letter_code
_entity_poly.pdbx_strand_id
1 'polypeptide(L)' 'YIYYRVGDVNVAEDLTAEVFLKALEGLEGFTYRGIPFSAWLHRIAHARVMDHFRRRGRRE' A
#
# COMPACT_ATOMS: atom_id res chain seq x y z
N TYR A 1 -7.62 -0.42 -6.51
CA TYR A 1 -7.79 -0.01 -5.09
C TYR A 1 -7.17 1.35 -4.81
N ILE A 2 -5.84 1.53 -4.94
CA ILE A 2 -5.14 2.77 -4.51
C ILE A 2 -5.70 4.02 -5.20
N TYR A 3 -5.70 4.06 -6.53
CA TYR A 3 -6.26 5.19 -7.30
C TYR A 3 -7.69 5.56 -6.87
N TYR A 4 -8.57 4.56 -6.76
CA TYR A 4 -9.94 4.77 -6.29
C TYR A 4 -10.03 5.40 -4.88
N ARG A 5 -9.03 5.18 -4.03
CA ARG A 5 -8.99 5.74 -2.67
C ARG A 5 -8.42 7.16 -2.63
N VAL A 6 -7.45 7.48 -3.48
CA VAL A 6 -6.72 8.77 -3.42
C VAL A 6 -7.20 9.80 -4.44
N GLY A 7 -7.79 9.36 -5.55
CA GLY A 7 -8.34 10.23 -6.59
C GLY A 7 -7.30 10.99 -7.43
N ASP A 8 -6.01 10.76 -7.20
CA ASP A 8 -4.89 11.41 -7.88
C ASP A 8 -3.96 10.34 -8.46
N VAL A 9 -3.62 10.48 -9.74
CA VAL A 9 -2.79 9.50 -10.47
C VAL A 9 -1.35 9.48 -9.98
N ASN A 10 -0.74 10.64 -9.75
CA ASN A 10 0.65 10.74 -9.32
C ASN A 10 0.81 10.17 -7.91
N VAL A 11 -0.12 10.51 -7.00
CA VAL A 11 -0.15 9.93 -5.65
C VAL A 11 -0.37 8.42 -5.71
N ALA A 12 -1.22 7.95 -6.62
CA ALA A 12 -1.46 6.52 -6.77
C ALA A 12 -0.22 5.77 -7.27
N GLU A 13 0.54 6.36 -8.19
CA GLU A 13 1.82 5.81 -8.68
C GLU A 13 2.86 5.71 -7.56
N ASP A 14 3.08 6.79 -6.81
CA ASP A 14 4.02 6.84 -5.68
C ASP A 14 3.68 5.76 -4.63
N LEU A 15 2.41 5.71 -4.21
CA LEU A 15 1.96 4.72 -3.22
C LEU A 15 2.06 3.29 -3.76
N THR A 16 1.86 3.08 -5.06
CA THR A 16 2.02 1.76 -5.68
C THR A 16 3.48 1.34 -5.63
N ALA A 17 4.42 2.24 -5.94
CA ALA A 17 5.85 1.96 -5.82
C ALA A 17 6.24 1.58 -4.38
N GLU A 18 5.76 2.32 -3.39
CA GLU A 18 5.98 2.00 -1.97
C GLU A 18 5.42 0.63 -1.57
N VAL A 19 4.24 0.26 -2.09
CA VAL A 19 3.62 -1.04 -1.81
C VAL A 19 4.50 -2.18 -2.31
N PHE A 20 4.97 -2.11 -3.55
CA PHE A 20 5.81 -3.16 -4.12
C PHE A 20 7.20 -3.20 -3.50
N LEU A 21 7.79 -2.05 -3.15
CA LEU A 21 9.04 -2.00 -2.39
C LEU A 21 8.89 -2.73 -1.05
N LYS A 22 7.83 -2.41 -0.28
CA LYS A 22 7.56 -3.06 1.01
C LYS A 22 7.21 -4.54 0.87
N ALA A 23 6.54 -4.91 -0.22
CA ALA A 23 6.29 -6.31 -0.54
C ALA A 23 7.59 -7.06 -0.81
N LEU A 24 8.52 -6.47 -1.56
CA LEU A 24 9.82 -7.08 -1.84
C LEU A 24 10.66 -7.25 -0.56
N GLU A 25 10.74 -6.21 0.27
CA GLU A 25 11.42 -6.25 1.57
C GLU A 25 10.81 -7.31 2.51
N GLY A 26 9.49 -7.51 2.47
CA GLY A 26 8.78 -8.48 3.31
C GLY A 26 8.64 -9.88 2.70
N LEU A 27 9.11 -10.09 1.47
CA LEU A 27 8.84 -11.31 0.72
C LEU A 27 9.53 -12.53 1.33
N GLU A 28 10.73 -12.36 1.88
CA GLU A 28 11.48 -13.44 2.53
C GLU A 28 10.72 -14.03 3.73
N GLY A 29 9.95 -13.20 4.44
CA GLY A 29 9.09 -13.63 5.56
C GLY A 29 7.69 -14.08 5.13
N PHE A 30 7.33 -13.96 3.85
CA PHE A 30 6.01 -14.35 3.38
C PHE A 30 5.88 -15.86 3.30
N THR A 31 4.94 -16.43 4.05
CA THR A 31 4.55 -17.84 3.93
C THR A 31 3.11 -17.92 3.46
N TYR A 32 2.87 -18.66 2.38
CA TYR A 32 1.52 -18.95 1.93
C TYR A 32 0.82 -19.88 2.94
N ARG A 33 -0.20 -19.36 3.63
CA ARG A 33 -0.99 -20.09 4.65
C ARG A 33 -2.46 -20.25 4.24
N GLY A 34 -2.72 -20.37 2.93
CA GLY A 34 -4.08 -20.37 2.36
C GLY A 34 -4.68 -18.97 2.15
N ILE A 35 -3.92 -17.91 2.44
CA ILE A 35 -4.31 -16.53 2.15
C ILE A 35 -3.65 -16.11 0.83
N PRO A 36 -4.42 -15.61 -0.16
CA PRO A 36 -3.85 -15.15 -1.43
C PRO A 36 -2.80 -14.05 -1.24
N PHE A 37 -1.73 -14.10 -2.04
CA PHE A 37 -0.70 -13.06 -2.09
C PHE A 37 -1.29 -11.65 -2.33
N SER A 38 -2.33 -11.57 -3.16
CA SER A 38 -3.06 -10.32 -3.42
C SER A 38 -3.69 -9.71 -2.17
N ALA A 39 -4.15 -10.52 -1.20
CA ALA A 39 -4.69 -10.02 0.06
C ALA A 39 -3.59 -9.43 0.95
N TRP A 40 -2.38 -10.03 0.94
CA TRP A 40 -1.21 -9.46 1.61
C TRP A 40 -0.78 -8.14 0.97
N LEU A 41 -0.73 -8.04 -0.35
CA LEU A 41 -0.49 -6.78 -1.07
C LEU A 41 -1.54 -5.72 -0.73
N HIS A 42 -2.82 -6.09 -0.66
CA HIS A 42 -3.89 -5.17 -0.28
C HIS A 42 -3.73 -4.65 1.15
N ARG A 43 -3.22 -5.47 2.09
CA ARG A 43 -2.89 -5.01 3.44
C ARG A 43 -1.81 -3.93 3.43
N ILE A 44 -0.75 -4.13 2.65
CA ILE A 44 0.34 -3.14 2.50
C ILE A 44 -0.22 -1.86 1.87
N ALA A 45 -1.00 -1.98 0.79
CA ALA A 45 -1.65 -0.85 0.11
C ALA A 45 -2.58 -0.06 1.04
N HIS A 46 -3.39 -0.75 1.84
CA HIS A 46 -4.24 -0.11 2.82
C HIS A 46 -3.42 0.69 3.84
N ALA A 47 -2.33 0.11 4.37
CA ALA A 47 -1.46 0.80 5.31
C ALA A 47 -0.81 2.06 4.71
N ARG A 48 -0.34 2.00 3.45
CA ARG A 48 0.24 3.16 2.74
C ARG A 48 -0.78 4.28 2.49
N VAL A 49 -1.99 3.92 2.05
CA VAL A 49 -3.08 4.89 1.83
C VAL A 49 -3.50 5.57 3.15
N MET A 50 -3.66 4.81 4.24
CA MET A 50 -4.01 5.40 5.54
C MET A 50 -2.93 6.35 6.06
N ASP A 51 -1.67 6.00 5.85
CA ASP A 51 -0.53 6.82 6.25
C ASP A 51 -0.44 8.12 5.42
N HIS A 52 -0.71 8.06 4.11
CA HIS A 52 -0.85 9.25 3.25
C HIS A 52 -1.90 10.23 3.80
N PHE A 53 -3.12 9.74 4.10
CA PHE A 53 -4.17 10.59 4.66
C PHE A 53 -3.80 11.17 6.03
N ARG A 54 -3.16 10.38 6.91
CA ARG A 54 -2.70 10.86 8.22
C ARG A 54 -1.62 11.92 8.12
N ARG A 55 -0.75 11.87 7.12
CA ARG A 55 0.26 12.92 6.88
C ARG A 55 -0.38 14.19 6.36
N ARG A 56 -1.36 14.07 5.47
CA ARG A 56 -2.08 15.21 4.88
C ARG A 56 -2.84 16.01 5.94
N GLY A 57 -3.63 15.35 6.79
CA GLY A 57 -4.37 16.01 7.87
C GLY A 57 -3.53 16.57 9.02
N ARG A 58 -2.20 16.41 8.99
CA ARG A 58 -1.25 17.05 9.93
C ARG A 58 -0.59 18.30 9.34
N ARG A 59 -0.80 18.59 8.05
CA ARG A 59 -0.25 19.76 7.35
C ARG A 59 -1.29 20.86 7.12
N GLU A 60 -2.51 20.66 7.62
CA GLU A 60 -3.64 21.59 7.64
C GLU A 60 -3.89 21.99 9.10
#